data_AF-D4DXN1-F1
#
_entry.id   AF-D4DXN1-F1
#
_cell.length_a   1.000
_cell.length_b   1.000
_cell.length_c   1.000
_cell.angle_alpha   90.00
_cell.angle_beta   90.00
_cell.angle_gamma   90.00
#
_symmetry.space_group_name_H-M   'P 1'
#
loop_
_entity.id
_entity.type
_entity.pdbx_description
1 polymer ?
#
loop_
_entity_poly.entity_id
_entity_poly.type
_entity_poly.pdbx_seq_one_letter_code
_entity_poly.pdbx_strand_id
1 'polypeptide(L)'
;MMVTLDVNRHGRDFAVGDLHGCLRPLQSLLNHVAFDRQHDRLIAVGDLIDRGEHSLSCLELLTKDWFYAVRGNHEARALEWCAARQRQQPALDLQLMWQIDGGEWFFHLSPQQQRYCQQLMQPMPWTIALQTGRRRYAILHAEVPPEIDDIDTFYRRLQAGDHAVKQACIWGRERYINNLQRPIAGVDYLICGHTPGDPQDALHGNSLDIDFCAFAIASGGALGMLELGREQLYINSRSGIRQTTLASLGLRH
;
A
#
# COMPACT_ATOMS: atom_id res chain seq x y z
N MET A 1 -8.01 5.58 10.99
CA MET A 1 -7.10 6.32 11.89
C MET A 1 -5.86 6.73 11.09
N MET A 2 -5.20 7.83 11.44
CA MET A 2 -3.90 8.24 10.90
C MET A 2 -2.82 7.84 11.90
N VAL A 3 -1.65 7.43 11.42
CA VAL A 3 -0.48 7.12 12.25
C VAL A 3 0.69 7.99 11.81
N THR A 4 1.48 8.48 12.76
CA THR A 4 2.76 9.15 12.50
C THR A 4 3.88 8.29 13.05
N LEU A 5 4.87 7.98 12.21
CA LEU A 5 6.06 7.28 12.66
C LEU A 5 7.14 8.28 13.02
N ASP A 6 7.77 8.08 14.17
CA ASP A 6 8.94 8.85 14.57
C ASP A 6 10.09 8.65 13.56
N VAL A 7 11.01 9.62 13.52
CA VAL A 7 12.18 9.56 12.66
C VAL A 7 13.02 8.33 13.01
N ASN A 8 13.28 7.48 12.01
CA ASN A 8 14.22 6.37 12.18
C ASN A 8 15.65 6.92 12.23
N ARG A 9 16.31 6.77 13.38
CA ARG A 9 17.69 7.25 13.60
C ARG A 9 18.74 6.16 13.44
N HIS A 10 18.31 4.90 13.32
CA HIS A 10 19.20 3.74 13.41
C HIS A 10 19.19 2.87 12.15
N GLY A 11 18.22 3.04 11.25
CA GLY A 11 18.18 2.35 9.97
C GLY A 11 17.52 3.17 8.86
N ARG A 12 17.14 2.46 7.80
CA ARG A 12 16.53 3.00 6.58
C ARG A 12 15.02 2.78 6.59
N ASP A 13 14.31 3.64 5.89
CA ASP A 13 12.87 3.48 5.68
C ASP A 13 12.61 3.14 4.22
N PHE A 14 11.73 2.17 3.98
CA PHE A 14 11.31 1.74 2.65
C PHE A 14 9.80 1.79 2.52
N ALA A 15 9.30 2.14 1.34
CA ALA A 15 7.90 1.94 0.98
C ALA A 15 7.78 0.79 -0.04
N VAL A 16 6.70 0.01 0.01
CA VAL A 16 6.45 -1.08 -0.94
C VAL A 16 5.03 -1.05 -1.47
N GLY A 17 4.88 -1.36 -2.77
CA GLY A 17 3.60 -1.45 -3.46
C GLY A 17 2.73 -2.62 -3.01
N ASP A 18 1.60 -2.77 -3.67
CA ASP A 18 0.59 -3.79 -3.43
C ASP A 18 1.21 -5.19 -3.46
N LEU A 19 1.06 -5.94 -2.36
CA LEU A 19 1.68 -7.27 -2.25
C LEU A 19 0.81 -8.35 -2.87
N HIS A 20 -0.51 -8.31 -2.64
CA HIS A 20 -1.45 -9.33 -3.13
C HIS A 20 -0.92 -10.76 -2.95
N GLY A 21 -0.52 -11.13 -1.73
CA GLY A 21 0.03 -12.45 -1.43
C GLY A 21 1.40 -12.78 -2.06
N CYS A 22 2.11 -11.82 -2.64
CA CYS A 22 3.39 -12.03 -3.33
C CYS A 22 4.60 -11.89 -2.39
N LEU A 23 4.72 -12.85 -1.47
CA LEU A 23 5.80 -12.87 -0.48
C LEU A 23 7.19 -13.13 -1.09
N ARG A 24 7.29 -13.98 -2.12
CA ARG A 24 8.57 -14.31 -2.78
C ARG A 24 9.23 -13.07 -3.41
N PRO A 25 8.53 -12.28 -4.26
CA PRO A 25 9.08 -11.03 -4.79
C PRO A 25 9.53 -10.05 -3.70
N LEU A 26 8.78 -9.94 -2.60
CA LEU A 26 9.16 -9.10 -1.47
C LEU A 26 10.48 -9.58 -0.84
N GLN A 27 10.60 -10.88 -0.56
CA GLN A 27 11.84 -11.45 0.00
C GLN A 27 13.05 -11.20 -0.89
N SER A 28 12.90 -11.32 -2.22
CA SER A 28 13.98 -11.01 -3.16
C SER A 28 14.43 -9.55 -3.07
N LEU A 29 13.49 -8.60 -2.94
CA LEU A 29 13.81 -7.18 -2.77
C LEU A 29 14.52 -6.91 -1.43
N LEU A 30 14.03 -7.48 -0.33
CA LEU A 30 14.64 -7.34 0.98
C LEU A 30 16.07 -7.90 1.01
N ASN A 31 16.30 -9.04 0.39
CA ASN A 31 17.64 -9.63 0.27
C ASN A 31 18.56 -8.74 -0.59
N HIS A 32 18.04 -8.21 -1.71
CA HIS A 32 18.80 -7.37 -2.64
C HIS A 32 19.34 -6.10 -1.98
N VAL A 33 18.56 -5.47 -1.10
CA VAL A 33 18.97 -4.24 -0.38
C VAL A 33 19.68 -4.53 0.94
N ALA A 34 19.94 -5.82 1.24
CA ALA A 34 20.44 -6.29 2.53
C ALA A 34 19.63 -5.66 3.69
N PHE A 35 18.31 -5.82 3.66
CA PHE A 35 17.39 -5.22 4.62
C PHE A 35 17.69 -5.73 6.04
N ASP A 36 17.91 -4.80 6.97
CA ASP A 36 18.17 -5.09 8.36
C ASP A 36 16.88 -5.02 9.17
N ARG A 37 16.33 -6.19 9.51
CA ARG A 37 15.07 -6.30 10.27
C ARG A 37 15.14 -5.74 11.70
N GLN A 38 16.32 -5.41 12.22
CA GLN A 38 16.48 -4.79 13.54
C GLN A 38 16.40 -3.26 13.48
N HIS A 39 16.72 -2.66 12.33
CA HIS A 39 16.90 -1.21 12.21
C HIS A 39 16.08 -0.58 11.09
N ASP A 40 15.90 -1.29 9.98
CA ASP A 40 15.14 -0.82 8.82
C ASP A 40 13.62 -0.99 9.05
N ARG A 41 12.83 -0.13 8.42
CA ARG A 41 11.36 -0.21 8.41
C ARG A 41 10.84 -0.33 6.98
N LEU A 42 9.82 -1.17 6.79
CA LEU A 42 9.10 -1.31 5.55
C LEU A 42 7.64 -0.88 5.74
N ILE A 43 7.18 0.06 4.91
CA ILE A 43 5.83 0.61 4.95
C ILE A 43 5.10 0.23 3.65
N ALA A 44 4.13 -0.68 3.74
CA ALA A 44 3.32 -1.09 2.59
C ALA A 44 2.15 -0.12 2.34
N VAL A 45 1.83 0.07 1.06
CA VAL A 45 0.67 0.87 0.59
C VAL A 45 -0.67 0.15 0.77
N GLY A 46 -0.70 -1.03 1.40
CA GLY A 46 -1.92 -1.84 1.58
C GLY A 46 -2.01 -2.98 0.58
N ASP A 47 -3.21 -3.54 0.45
CA ASP A 47 -3.50 -4.68 -0.44
C ASP A 47 -2.48 -5.80 -0.26
N LEU A 48 -2.38 -6.27 0.99
CA LEU A 48 -1.50 -7.36 1.39
C LEU A 48 -2.06 -8.71 0.93
N ILE A 49 -3.39 -8.81 0.82
CA ILE A 49 -4.15 -10.03 0.56
C ILE A 49 -4.71 -10.10 -0.85
N ASP A 50 -5.31 -11.25 -1.14
CA ASP A 50 -6.02 -11.61 -2.36
C ASP A 50 -5.11 -11.75 -3.58
N ARG A 51 -5.65 -12.39 -4.63
CA ARG A 51 -5.03 -12.68 -5.94
C ARG A 51 -3.83 -13.64 -5.90
N GLY A 52 -2.80 -13.38 -5.11
CA GLY A 52 -1.63 -14.26 -4.98
C GLY A 52 -1.78 -15.37 -3.95
N GLU A 53 -0.75 -16.21 -3.85
CA GLU A 53 -0.80 -17.50 -3.12
C GLU A 53 -0.63 -17.38 -1.61
N HIS A 54 -0.06 -16.28 -1.09
CA HIS A 54 0.41 -16.20 0.31
C HIS A 54 -0.25 -15.09 1.13
N SER A 55 -1.54 -14.80 0.92
CA SER A 55 -2.29 -13.75 1.64
C SER A 55 -2.14 -13.81 3.17
N LEU A 56 -2.29 -14.99 3.79
CA LEU A 56 -2.12 -15.14 5.24
C LEU A 56 -0.70 -14.77 5.68
N SER A 57 0.32 -15.24 4.98
CA SER A 57 1.72 -14.92 5.32
C SER A 57 2.06 -13.45 5.09
N CYS A 58 1.42 -12.78 4.13
CA CYS A 58 1.52 -11.34 3.96
C CYS A 58 0.86 -10.58 5.12
N LEU A 59 -0.30 -11.01 5.61
CA LEU A 59 -0.90 -10.43 6.83
C LEU A 59 0.00 -10.64 8.07
N GLU A 60 0.65 -11.80 8.19
CA GLU A 60 1.55 -12.09 9.32
C GLU A 60 2.77 -11.16 9.37
N LEU A 61 3.08 -10.43 8.30
CA LEU A 61 4.08 -9.37 8.33
C LEU A 61 3.69 -8.26 9.32
N LEU A 62 2.40 -8.00 9.52
CA LEU A 62 1.90 -7.02 10.51
C LEU A 62 2.25 -7.37 11.96
N THR A 63 2.73 -8.60 12.21
CA THR A 63 3.25 -9.01 13.53
C THR A 63 4.71 -8.63 13.76
N LYS A 64 5.37 -8.03 12.77
CA LYS A 64 6.80 -7.71 12.81
C LYS A 64 7.00 -6.23 13.10
N ASP A 65 7.87 -5.90 14.05
CA ASP A 65 8.13 -4.51 14.48
C ASP A 65 8.70 -3.60 13.37
N TRP A 66 9.32 -4.20 12.35
CA TRP A 66 9.87 -3.50 11.19
C TRP A 66 8.85 -3.31 10.07
N PHE A 67 7.63 -3.84 10.16
CA PHE A 67 6.65 -3.80 9.08
C PHE A 67 5.40 -3.00 9.46
N TYR A 68 5.04 -2.06 8.60
CA TYR A 68 3.88 -1.21 8.73
C TYR A 68 3.07 -1.29 7.44
N ALA A 69 1.76 -1.10 7.51
CA ALA A 69 0.94 -1.00 6.30
C ALA A 69 -0.22 -0.06 6.53
N VAL A 70 -0.60 0.67 5.48
CA VAL A 70 -1.92 1.31 5.43
C VAL A 70 -2.95 0.32 4.93
N ARG A 71 -4.22 0.58 5.24
CA ARG A 71 -5.36 -0.23 4.82
C ARG A 71 -5.59 -0.08 3.32
N GLY A 72 -5.59 -1.19 2.59
CA GLY A 72 -6.04 -1.24 1.20
C GLY A 72 -7.53 -1.51 1.06
N ASN A 73 -8.03 -1.49 -0.18
CA ASN A 73 -9.43 -1.79 -0.44
C ASN A 73 -9.75 -3.28 -0.27
N HIS A 74 -8.78 -4.16 -0.47
CA HIS A 74 -8.97 -5.60 -0.25
C HIS A 74 -9.16 -5.91 1.25
N GLU A 75 -8.35 -5.32 2.13
CA GLU A 75 -8.57 -5.44 3.58
C GLU A 75 -9.89 -4.78 4.01
N ALA A 76 -10.31 -3.69 3.37
CA ALA A 76 -11.58 -3.04 3.67
C ALA A 76 -12.78 -3.95 3.34
N ARG A 77 -12.78 -4.63 2.18
CA ARG A 77 -13.83 -5.61 1.82
C ARG A 77 -13.85 -6.79 2.77
N ALA A 78 -12.69 -7.35 3.10
CA ALA A 78 -12.57 -8.44 4.06
C ALA A 78 -13.19 -8.08 5.42
N LEU A 79 -12.90 -6.87 5.91
CA LEU A 79 -13.43 -6.38 7.19
C LEU A 79 -14.93 -6.05 7.13
N GLU A 80 -15.43 -5.56 6.00
CA GLU A 80 -16.87 -5.34 5.78
C GLU A 80 -17.64 -6.65 5.88
N TRP A 81 -17.18 -7.69 5.18
CA TRP A 81 -17.77 -9.03 5.26
C TRP A 81 -17.72 -9.57 6.70
N CYS A 82 -16.57 -9.46 7.38
CA CYS A 82 -16.44 -9.91 8.77
C CYS A 82 -17.43 -9.19 9.70
N ALA A 83 -17.60 -7.87 9.53
CA ALA A 83 -18.52 -7.07 10.33
C ALA A 83 -19.98 -7.46 10.08
N ALA A 84 -20.38 -7.70 8.82
CA ALA A 84 -21.72 -8.18 8.49
C ALA A 84 -22.01 -9.55 9.16
N ARG A 85 -21.04 -10.47 9.10
CA ARG A 85 -21.15 -11.79 9.76
C ARG A 85 -21.29 -11.68 11.28
N GLN A 86 -20.51 -10.81 11.92
CA GLN A 86 -20.61 -10.57 13.36
C GLN A 86 -21.97 -9.99 13.77
N ARG A 87 -22.55 -9.12 12.93
CA ARG A 87 -23.89 -8.56 13.13
C ARG A 87 -25.03 -9.51 12.70
N GLN A 88 -24.70 -10.73 12.28
CA GLN A 88 -25.66 -11.71 11.76
C GLN A 88 -26.48 -11.18 10.57
N GLN A 89 -25.88 -10.29 9.78
CA GLN A 89 -26.49 -9.73 8.57
C GLN A 89 -26.25 -10.67 7.37
N PRO A 90 -27.16 -10.67 6.38
CA PRO A 90 -26.88 -11.30 5.08
C PRO A 90 -25.58 -10.74 4.50
N ALA A 91 -24.66 -11.63 4.11
CA ALA A 91 -23.33 -11.25 3.62
C ALA A 91 -22.95 -12.03 2.35
N LEU A 92 -23.92 -12.64 1.67
CA LEU A 92 -23.68 -13.43 0.47
C LEU A 92 -23.17 -12.55 -0.67
N ASP A 93 -23.78 -11.38 -0.89
CA ASP A 93 -23.34 -10.46 -1.95
C ASP A 93 -21.92 -9.93 -1.67
N LEU A 94 -21.63 -9.56 -0.42
CA LEU A 94 -20.28 -9.16 0.01
C LEU A 94 -19.26 -10.28 -0.21
N GLN A 95 -19.63 -11.52 0.10
CA GLN A 95 -18.79 -12.69 -0.11
C GLN A 95 -18.50 -12.91 -1.60
N LEU A 96 -19.53 -12.95 -2.44
CA LEU A 96 -19.38 -13.18 -3.87
C LEU A 96 -18.54 -12.08 -4.53
N MET A 97 -18.79 -10.82 -4.19
CA MET A 97 -18.00 -9.69 -4.69
C MET A 97 -16.54 -9.78 -4.28
N TRP A 98 -16.25 -10.17 -3.03
CA TRP A 98 -14.87 -10.33 -2.57
C TRP A 98 -14.18 -11.53 -3.22
N GLN A 99 -14.87 -12.66 -3.40
CA GLN A 99 -14.34 -13.84 -4.10
C GLN A 99 -13.95 -13.50 -5.54
N ILE A 100 -14.75 -12.69 -6.25
CA ILE A 100 -14.43 -12.19 -7.61
C ILE A 100 -13.12 -11.40 -7.62
N ASP A 101 -12.86 -10.60 -6.58
CA ASP A 101 -11.62 -9.83 -6.44
C ASP A 101 -10.42 -10.65 -5.95
N GLY A 102 -10.60 -11.96 -5.72
CA GLY A 102 -9.55 -12.89 -5.29
C GLY A 102 -9.57 -13.26 -3.81
N GLY A 103 -10.66 -12.98 -3.09
CA GLY A 103 -10.84 -13.28 -1.66
C GLY A 103 -11.07 -14.75 -1.30
N GLU A 104 -11.13 -15.64 -2.29
CA GLU A 104 -11.47 -17.07 -2.11
C GLU A 104 -10.64 -17.77 -1.03
N TRP A 105 -9.34 -17.44 -0.93
CA TRP A 105 -8.42 -18.03 0.03
C TRP A 105 -8.91 -17.95 1.48
N PHE A 106 -9.64 -16.89 1.84
CA PHE A 106 -10.11 -16.66 3.20
C PHE A 106 -11.18 -17.67 3.63
N PHE A 107 -12.01 -18.14 2.68
CA PHE A 107 -13.10 -19.08 2.95
C PHE A 107 -12.62 -20.53 3.11
N HIS A 108 -11.38 -20.81 2.70
CA HIS A 108 -10.70 -22.09 2.96
C HIS A 108 -10.05 -22.15 4.36
N LEU A 109 -10.01 -21.04 5.09
CA LEU A 109 -9.42 -20.98 6.43
C LEU A 109 -10.39 -21.50 7.50
N SER A 110 -9.83 -22.01 8.60
CA SER A 110 -10.61 -22.29 9.80
C SER A 110 -11.20 -21.01 10.41
N PRO A 111 -12.32 -21.09 11.17
CA PRO A 111 -12.88 -19.93 11.86
C PRO A 111 -11.93 -19.23 12.83
N GLN A 112 -10.91 -19.92 13.35
CA GLN A 112 -9.86 -19.32 14.18
C GLN A 112 -8.90 -18.47 13.33
N GLN A 113 -8.45 -19.00 12.19
CA GLN A 113 -7.59 -18.27 11.27
C GLN A 113 -8.29 -17.05 10.66
N GLN A 114 -9.58 -17.15 10.35
CA GLN A 114 -10.38 -16.01 9.88
C GLN A 114 -10.42 -14.88 10.91
N ARG A 115 -10.67 -15.22 12.18
CA ARG A 115 -10.63 -14.25 13.29
C ARG A 115 -9.24 -13.64 13.48
N TYR A 116 -8.19 -14.45 13.34
CA TYR A 116 -6.82 -13.97 13.40
C TYR A 116 -6.50 -12.97 12.28
N CYS A 117 -6.87 -13.28 11.03
CA CYS A 117 -6.73 -12.34 9.92
C CYS A 117 -7.48 -11.03 10.19
N GLN A 118 -8.73 -11.11 10.68
CA GLN A 118 -9.50 -9.94 11.04
C GLN A 118 -8.78 -9.07 12.09
N GLN A 119 -8.22 -9.69 13.13
CA GLN A 119 -7.48 -8.98 14.18
C GLN A 119 -6.24 -8.26 13.64
N LEU A 120 -5.54 -8.84 12.66
CA LEU A 120 -4.40 -8.20 12.02
C LEU A 120 -4.81 -7.01 11.15
N MET A 121 -5.89 -7.12 10.38
CA MET A 121 -6.35 -6.06 9.47
C MET A 121 -7.04 -4.89 10.18
N GLN A 122 -7.73 -5.16 11.28
CA GLN A 122 -8.53 -4.16 12.00
C GLN A 122 -7.78 -2.88 12.41
N PRO A 123 -6.53 -2.93 12.95
CA PRO A 123 -5.80 -1.73 13.35
C PRO A 123 -5.15 -0.95 12.20
N MET A 124 -5.16 -1.47 10.96
CA MET A 124 -4.47 -0.83 9.83
C MET A 124 -4.99 0.61 9.60
N PRO A 125 -4.11 1.63 9.65
CA PRO A 125 -4.46 3.03 9.46
C PRO A 125 -4.82 3.34 8.00
N TRP A 126 -5.52 4.46 7.77
CA TRP A 126 -5.80 4.96 6.41
C TRP A 126 -4.59 5.63 5.78
N THR A 127 -3.70 6.17 6.61
CA THR A 127 -2.48 6.86 6.16
C THR A 127 -1.41 6.78 7.24
N ILE A 128 -0.16 6.72 6.79
CA ILE A 128 1.04 6.81 7.62
C ILE A 128 1.82 8.05 7.19
N ALA A 129 2.14 8.93 8.14
CA ALA A 129 3.03 10.07 7.95
C ALA A 129 4.41 9.77 8.56
N LEU A 130 5.49 10.15 7.87
CA LEU A 130 6.84 10.03 8.41
C LEU A 130 7.80 11.03 7.77
N GLN A 131 8.95 11.21 8.42
CA GLN A 131 10.06 11.99 7.90
C GLN A 131 11.32 11.13 7.85
N THR A 132 11.99 11.12 6.69
CA THR A 132 13.28 10.47 6.49
C THR A 132 14.27 11.51 5.97
N GLY A 133 15.30 11.81 6.77
CA GLY A 133 16.19 12.93 6.51
C GLY A 133 15.45 14.27 6.55
N ARG A 134 15.51 15.03 5.44
CA ARG A 134 14.81 16.32 5.28
C ARG A 134 13.45 16.21 4.59
N ARG A 135 13.07 15.01 4.13
CA ARG A 135 11.89 14.76 3.31
C ARG A 135 10.73 14.29 4.17
N ARG A 136 9.54 14.85 3.93
CA ARG A 136 8.27 14.44 4.51
C ARG A 136 7.50 13.56 3.54
N TYR A 137 7.02 12.44 4.03
CA TYR A 137 6.27 11.46 3.26
C TYR A 137 4.90 11.25 3.88
N ALA A 138 3.89 11.10 3.02
CA ALA A 138 2.63 10.48 3.38
C ALA A 138 2.48 9.19 2.57
N ILE A 139 2.06 8.11 3.21
CA ILE A 139 1.66 6.87 2.56
C ILE A 139 0.17 6.69 2.76
N LEU A 140 -0.55 6.37 1.70
CA LEU A 140 -1.93 5.90 1.72
C LEU A 140 -2.12 4.90 0.57
N HIS A 141 -3.29 4.26 0.49
CA HIS A 141 -3.45 3.20 -0.49
C HIS A 141 -3.72 3.70 -1.92
N ALA A 142 -4.71 4.57 -2.11
CA ALA A 142 -5.14 4.98 -3.45
C ALA A 142 -4.84 6.47 -3.73
N GLU A 143 -5.64 7.41 -3.22
CA GLU A 143 -5.36 8.83 -3.46
C GLU A 143 -5.86 9.76 -2.34
N VAL A 144 -5.31 10.97 -2.33
CA VAL A 144 -5.99 12.13 -1.72
C VAL A 144 -7.08 12.59 -2.70
N PRO A 145 -8.32 12.93 -2.25
CA PRO A 145 -9.35 13.44 -3.16
C PRO A 145 -8.84 14.54 -4.11
N PRO A 146 -9.24 14.55 -5.39
CA PRO A 146 -8.74 15.50 -6.39
C PRO A 146 -8.92 16.98 -6.01
N GLU A 147 -9.95 17.30 -5.24
CA GLU A 147 -10.23 18.66 -4.78
C GLU A 147 -9.33 19.14 -3.64
N ILE A 148 -8.60 18.24 -2.97
CA ILE A 148 -7.71 18.57 -1.86
C ILE A 148 -6.26 18.57 -2.34
N ASP A 149 -5.55 19.69 -2.23
CA ASP A 149 -4.14 19.83 -2.61
C ASP A 149 -3.21 20.14 -1.44
N ASP A 150 -3.67 19.90 -0.21
CA ASP A 150 -2.94 20.18 1.03
C ASP A 150 -3.11 19.00 2.00
N ILE A 151 -1.99 18.47 2.49
CA ILE A 151 -1.99 17.26 3.31
C ILE A 151 -2.68 17.48 4.66
N ASP A 152 -2.55 18.68 5.24
CA ASP A 152 -3.15 18.99 6.54
C ASP A 152 -4.67 19.09 6.43
N THR A 153 -5.17 19.60 5.30
CA THR A 153 -6.59 19.58 4.96
C THR A 153 -7.12 18.15 4.79
N PHE A 154 -6.36 17.30 4.10
CA PHE A 154 -6.67 15.88 4.01
C PHE A 154 -6.74 15.21 5.40
N TYR A 155 -5.72 15.41 6.24
CA TYR A 155 -5.69 14.83 7.59
C TYR A 155 -6.85 15.30 8.46
N ARG A 156 -7.19 16.60 8.43
CA ARG A 156 -8.34 17.14 9.19
C ARG A 156 -9.65 16.48 8.76
N ARG A 157 -9.91 16.35 7.46
CA ARG A 157 -11.15 15.71 6.97
C ARG A 157 -11.17 14.21 7.29
N LEU A 158 -10.03 13.53 7.16
CA LEU A 158 -9.89 12.12 7.52
C LEU A 158 -10.16 11.87 9.01
N GLN A 159 -9.64 12.72 9.89
CA GLN A 159 -9.86 12.68 11.34
C GLN A 159 -11.31 13.00 11.71
N ALA A 160 -11.95 13.95 11.01
CA ALA A 160 -13.38 14.24 11.15
C ALA A 160 -14.28 13.09 10.67
N GLY A 161 -13.70 12.04 10.08
CA GLY A 161 -14.42 10.85 9.69
C GLY A 161 -15.09 10.95 8.32
N ASP A 162 -14.74 11.96 7.52
CA ASP A 162 -15.29 12.22 6.19
C ASP A 162 -15.28 10.95 5.32
N HIS A 163 -16.48 10.54 4.90
CA HIS A 163 -16.67 9.31 4.14
C HIS A 163 -16.06 9.41 2.75
N ALA A 164 -16.22 10.54 2.05
CA ALA A 164 -15.68 10.70 0.70
C ALA A 164 -14.15 10.63 0.71
N VAL A 165 -13.51 11.24 1.72
CA VAL A 165 -12.06 11.15 1.92
C VAL A 165 -11.62 9.70 2.16
N LYS A 166 -12.32 8.96 3.02
CA LYS A 166 -12.00 7.55 3.26
C LYS A 166 -12.19 6.69 2.01
N GLN A 167 -13.23 6.94 1.22
CA GLN A 167 -13.44 6.22 -0.04
C GLN A 167 -12.32 6.52 -1.02
N ALA A 168 -11.96 7.79 -1.22
CA ALA A 168 -10.82 8.17 -2.06
C ALA A 168 -9.50 7.52 -1.59
N CYS A 169 -9.25 7.45 -0.28
CA CYS A 169 -8.04 6.83 0.28
C CYS A 169 -7.82 5.39 -0.17
N ILE A 170 -8.88 4.64 -0.52
CA ILE A 170 -8.76 3.23 -0.88
C ILE A 170 -9.34 2.86 -2.25
N TRP A 171 -10.19 3.70 -2.85
CA TRP A 171 -10.86 3.40 -4.13
C TRP A 171 -10.62 4.43 -5.21
N GLY A 172 -10.07 5.59 -4.84
CA GLY A 172 -9.92 6.70 -5.75
C GLY A 172 -8.89 6.41 -6.84
N ARG A 173 -9.21 6.84 -8.06
CA ARG A 173 -8.31 6.74 -9.22
C ARG A 173 -8.32 8.02 -10.05
N GLU A 174 -9.01 9.06 -9.57
CA GLU A 174 -9.28 10.24 -10.38
C GLU A 174 -8.01 11.04 -10.64
N ARG A 175 -7.10 11.12 -9.67
CA ARG A 175 -5.80 11.78 -9.85
C ARG A 175 -4.95 11.06 -10.89
N TYR A 176 -4.89 9.73 -10.78
CA TYR A 176 -4.11 8.89 -11.70
C TYR A 176 -4.68 8.94 -13.11
N ILE A 177 -5.97 8.65 -13.28
CA ILE A 177 -6.65 8.59 -14.60
C ILE A 177 -6.57 9.94 -15.33
N ASN A 178 -6.72 11.04 -14.60
CA ASN A 178 -6.63 12.38 -15.19
C ASN A 178 -5.20 12.93 -15.24
N ASN A 179 -4.19 12.13 -14.87
CA ASN A 179 -2.79 12.52 -14.82
C ASN A 179 -2.58 13.88 -14.11
N LEU A 180 -3.22 14.05 -12.96
CA LEU A 180 -3.27 15.33 -12.26
C LEU A 180 -1.88 15.69 -11.72
N GLN A 181 -1.22 16.65 -12.37
CA GLN A 181 0.14 17.10 -12.01
C GLN A 181 0.19 18.05 -10.80
N ARG A 182 -0.95 18.38 -10.19
CA ARG A 182 -1.03 19.30 -9.05
C ARG A 182 -0.45 18.63 -7.80
N PRO A 183 0.64 19.17 -7.21
CA PRO A 183 1.24 18.59 -6.03
C PRO A 183 0.34 18.75 -4.80
N ILE A 184 0.52 17.85 -3.82
CA ILE A 184 -0.03 17.96 -2.47
C ILE A 184 0.94 18.74 -1.60
N ALA A 185 0.55 19.94 -1.18
CA ALA A 185 1.32 20.76 -0.25
C ALA A 185 1.47 20.07 1.11
N GLY A 186 2.57 20.39 1.81
CA GLY A 186 2.86 19.84 3.15
C GLY A 186 3.59 18.50 3.16
N VAL A 187 3.77 17.84 2.02
CA VAL A 187 4.64 16.66 1.85
C VAL A 187 5.57 16.83 0.67
N ASP A 188 6.75 16.22 0.75
CA ASP A 188 7.65 16.11 -0.40
C ASP A 188 7.16 15.05 -1.37
N TYR A 189 6.68 13.91 -0.85
CA TYR A 189 6.07 12.85 -1.65
C TYR A 189 4.85 12.23 -0.95
N LEU A 190 3.80 12.00 -1.74
CA LEU A 190 2.70 11.10 -1.41
C LEU A 190 2.95 9.76 -2.09
N ILE A 191 3.02 8.66 -1.35
CA ILE A 191 3.26 7.33 -1.90
C ILE A 191 1.95 6.53 -1.88
N CYS A 192 1.59 5.97 -3.02
CA CYS A 192 0.33 5.28 -3.29
C CYS A 192 0.55 3.92 -3.97
N GLY A 193 -0.49 3.10 -3.97
CA GLY A 193 -0.63 1.83 -4.67
C GLY A 193 -1.90 1.80 -5.51
N HIS A 194 -2.67 0.71 -5.44
CA HIS A 194 -4.07 0.57 -5.92
C HIS A 194 -4.31 0.59 -7.44
N THR A 195 -3.60 1.45 -8.16
CA THR A 195 -3.74 1.63 -9.60
C THR A 195 -2.50 1.12 -10.29
N PRO A 196 -2.55 -0.10 -10.88
CA PRO A 196 -1.41 -0.67 -11.59
C PRO A 196 -0.93 0.26 -12.71
N GLY A 197 0.36 0.59 -12.71
CA GLY A 197 0.96 1.49 -13.70
C GLY A 197 2.30 1.02 -14.25
N ASP A 198 2.81 1.73 -15.27
CA ASP A 198 4.20 1.59 -15.71
C ASP A 198 5.11 2.37 -14.73
N PRO A 199 6.20 1.77 -14.22
CA PRO A 199 7.15 2.47 -13.36
C PRO A 199 7.70 3.77 -13.94
N GLN A 200 7.77 3.94 -15.27
CA GLN A 200 8.25 5.16 -15.92
C GLN A 200 7.30 6.35 -15.78
N ASP A 201 6.01 6.07 -15.63
CA ASP A 201 4.93 7.06 -15.53
C ASP A 201 4.40 7.18 -14.09
N ALA A 202 5.07 6.54 -13.12
CA ALA A 202 4.61 6.43 -11.73
C ALA A 202 4.52 7.74 -10.94
N LEU A 203 5.12 8.85 -11.43
CA LEU A 203 5.19 10.12 -10.71
C LEU A 203 4.26 11.18 -11.33
N HIS A 204 3.29 11.63 -10.55
CA HIS A 204 2.31 12.65 -10.93
C HIS A 204 2.35 13.82 -9.94
N GLY A 205 2.91 14.96 -10.35
CA GLY A 205 3.25 16.05 -9.43
C GLY A 205 4.25 15.57 -8.37
N ASN A 206 3.78 15.39 -7.14
CA ASN A 206 4.55 14.76 -6.05
C ASN A 206 3.90 13.48 -5.50
N SER A 207 2.93 12.90 -6.22
CA SER A 207 2.34 11.60 -5.90
C SER A 207 3.05 10.51 -6.68
N LEU A 208 3.49 9.45 -6.01
CA LEU A 208 4.21 8.33 -6.58
C LEU A 208 3.40 7.04 -6.39
N ASP A 209 2.90 6.50 -7.49
CA ASP A 209 2.16 5.24 -7.53
C ASP A 209 3.14 4.07 -7.76
N ILE A 210 3.31 3.21 -6.75
CA ILE A 210 4.27 2.10 -6.77
C ILE A 210 3.61 0.71 -6.88
N ASP A 211 2.34 0.66 -7.28
CA ASP A 211 1.67 -0.57 -7.70
C ASP A 211 2.03 -0.89 -9.16
N PHE A 212 2.80 -1.96 -9.35
CA PHE A 212 3.18 -2.47 -10.67
C PHE A 212 2.63 -3.87 -10.93
N CYS A 213 1.52 -4.24 -10.25
CA CYS A 213 0.82 -5.51 -10.45
C CYS A 213 1.66 -6.74 -10.05
N ALA A 214 2.12 -6.80 -8.80
CA ALA A 214 3.04 -7.85 -8.31
C ALA A 214 2.48 -9.28 -8.49
N PHE A 215 1.17 -9.47 -8.34
CA PHE A 215 0.50 -10.77 -8.56
C PHE A 215 0.56 -11.26 -10.02
N ALA A 216 0.88 -10.37 -10.96
CA ALA A 216 0.99 -10.67 -12.38
C ALA A 216 2.44 -10.65 -12.89
N ILE A 217 3.45 -10.82 -12.02
CA ILE A 217 4.88 -10.84 -12.42
C ILE A 217 5.16 -11.83 -13.56
N ALA A 218 4.52 -12.99 -13.58
CA ALA A 218 4.70 -13.98 -14.64
C ALA A 218 4.30 -13.46 -16.04
N SER A 219 3.35 -12.53 -16.08
CA SER A 219 2.76 -11.92 -17.28
C SER A 219 3.11 -10.45 -17.48
N GLY A 220 4.18 -9.96 -16.85
CA GLY A 220 4.73 -8.61 -17.09
C GLY A 220 4.57 -7.61 -15.94
N GLY A 221 3.94 -7.99 -14.83
CA GLY A 221 3.91 -7.19 -13.62
C GLY A 221 5.27 -7.13 -12.90
N ALA A 222 5.33 -6.34 -11.84
CA ALA A 222 6.48 -6.18 -10.97
C ALA A 222 6.07 -5.80 -9.54
N LEU A 223 6.99 -5.95 -8.59
CA LEU A 223 6.86 -5.36 -7.26
C LEU A 223 7.81 -4.17 -7.13
N GLY A 224 7.25 -3.00 -6.80
CA GLY A 224 7.99 -1.77 -6.53
C GLY A 224 8.33 -1.60 -5.05
N MET A 225 9.57 -1.21 -4.74
CA MET A 225 10.00 -0.82 -3.40
C MET A 225 10.89 0.40 -3.48
N LEU A 226 10.57 1.45 -2.72
CA LEU A 226 11.28 2.73 -2.69
C LEU A 226 12.10 2.86 -1.41
N GLU A 227 13.40 3.13 -1.50
CA GLU A 227 14.20 3.57 -0.35
C GLU A 227 13.98 5.07 -0.11
N LEU A 228 13.36 5.41 1.02
CA LEU A 228 13.03 6.77 1.41
C LEU A 228 14.29 7.54 1.80
N GLY A 229 14.31 8.86 1.55
CA GLY A 229 15.47 9.73 1.75
C GLY A 229 16.57 9.60 0.69
N ARG A 230 16.67 8.45 -0.01
CA ARG A 230 17.52 8.27 -1.20
C ARG A 230 16.77 8.37 -2.52
N GLU A 231 15.44 8.25 -2.47
CA GLU A 231 14.57 8.35 -3.66
C GLU A 231 14.96 7.30 -4.72
N GLN A 232 15.41 6.13 -4.26
CA GLN A 232 15.85 4.99 -5.08
C GLN A 232 14.74 3.94 -5.15
N LEU A 233 14.20 3.72 -6.34
CA LEU A 233 13.16 2.74 -6.62
C LEU A 233 13.77 1.44 -7.15
N TYR A 234 13.41 0.34 -6.50
CA TYR A 234 13.76 -1.03 -6.85
C TYR A 234 12.53 -1.70 -7.44
N ILE A 235 12.68 -2.34 -8.60
CA ILE A 235 11.57 -2.94 -9.34
C ILE A 235 11.93 -4.40 -9.59
N ASN A 236 11.23 -5.30 -8.91
CA ASN A 236 11.39 -6.74 -9.07
C ASN A 236 10.39 -7.29 -10.08
N SER A 237 10.88 -7.69 -11.24
CA SER A 237 10.07 -8.25 -12.32
C SER A 237 10.58 -9.62 -12.73
N ARG A 238 9.96 -10.24 -13.74
CA ARG A 238 10.41 -11.53 -14.28
C ARG A 238 11.85 -11.51 -14.80
N SER A 239 12.36 -10.37 -15.24
CA SER A 239 13.75 -10.21 -15.71
C SER A 239 14.76 -9.96 -14.59
N GLY A 240 14.31 -9.91 -13.33
CA GLY A 240 15.13 -9.61 -12.16
C GLY A 240 14.84 -8.22 -11.57
N ILE A 241 15.73 -7.81 -10.67
CA ILE A 241 15.63 -6.53 -9.95
C ILE A 241 16.40 -5.46 -10.72
N ARG A 242 15.70 -4.40 -11.12
CA ARG A 242 16.30 -3.17 -11.66
C ARG A 242 16.16 -2.01 -10.68
N GLN A 243 17.01 -1.01 -10.84
CA GLN A 243 17.06 0.18 -10.00
C GLN A 243 16.87 1.43 -10.86
N THR A 244 16.10 2.39 -10.36
CA THR A 244 15.93 3.73 -10.95
C THR A 244 15.77 4.78 -9.84
N THR A 245 15.97 6.05 -10.14
CA THR A 245 15.74 7.14 -9.18
C THR A 245 14.44 7.87 -9.49
N LEU A 246 13.83 8.52 -8.50
CA LEU A 246 12.64 9.35 -8.76
C LEU A 246 12.93 10.48 -9.74
N ALA A 247 14.14 11.05 -9.71
CA ALA A 247 14.57 12.10 -10.65
C ALA A 247 14.67 11.62 -12.10
N SER A 248 14.83 10.31 -12.33
CA SER A 248 14.85 9.72 -13.67
C SER A 248 13.48 9.26 -14.17
N LEU A 249 12.43 9.33 -13.35
CA LEU A 249 11.06 9.06 -13.79
C LEU A 249 10.58 10.23 -14.67
N GLY A 250 9.95 9.93 -15.81
CA GLY A 250 9.51 10.94 -16.78
C GLY A 250 10.56 11.51 -17.74
N LEU A 251 11.86 11.17 -17.58
CA LEU A 251 12.87 11.47 -18.60
C LEU A 251 12.79 10.42 -19.71
N ARG A 252 12.03 10.72 -20.78
CA ARG A 252 12.07 9.92 -22.01
C ARG A 252 13.47 10.10 -22.63
N HIS A 253 14.26 9.03 -22.68
CA HIS A 253 15.45 8.97 -23.53
C HIS A 253 15.05 8.80 -24.99
#